data_AF-A0A2H4ZTR2-F1
#
_entry.id   AF-A0A2H4ZTR2-F1
#
_cell.length_a   1.000
_cell.length_b   1.000
_cell.length_c   1.000
_cell.angle_alpha   90.00
_cell.angle_beta   90.00
_cell.angle_gamma   90.00
#
_symmetry.space_group_name_H-M   'P 1'
#
loop_
_entity.id
_entity.type
_entity.pdbx_description
1 polymer ?
#
loop_
_entity_poly.entity_id
_entity_poly.type
_entity_poly.pdbx_seq_one_letter_code
_entity_poly.pdbx_strand_id
1 'polypeptide(L)'
;VGQMIINADDQVGQHWLSKLPDAVAVTMQDNLLPGCHGRWLKTTAISYHDNGATLRFSSNWGDGEIASQLMGAFNVNNLLLALATLLALGYPLDKLVETGSRLQPVCGR
;
A
#
# COMPACT_ATOMS: atom_id res chain seq x y z
N VAL A 1 8.25 11.53 -16.85
CA VAL A 1 7.22 11.98 -15.87
C VAL A 1 7.35 11.09 -14.64
N GLY A 2 7.38 11.66 -13.43
CA GLY A 2 7.52 10.90 -12.18
C GLY A 2 6.21 10.22 -11.75
N GLN A 3 6.31 9.19 -10.91
CA GLN A 3 5.15 8.56 -10.26
C GLN A 3 4.87 9.26 -8.93
N MET A 4 3.61 9.52 -8.61
CA MET A 4 3.18 10.10 -7.33
C MET A 4 2.37 9.05 -6.58
N ILE A 5 2.83 8.65 -5.40
CA ILE A 5 2.19 7.63 -4.56
C ILE A 5 1.86 8.30 -3.23
N ILE A 6 0.58 8.34 -2.88
CA ILE A 6 0.07 9.18 -1.79
C ILE A 6 -0.79 8.36 -0.85
N ASN A 7 -0.52 8.50 0.45
CA ASN A 7 -1.36 7.96 1.51
C ASN A 7 -2.68 8.73 1.60
N ALA A 8 -3.80 8.07 1.29
CA ALA A 8 -5.15 8.61 1.35
C ALA A 8 -5.77 8.59 2.76
N ASP A 9 -5.10 7.97 3.75
CA ASP A 9 -5.50 8.06 5.16
C ASP A 9 -5.01 9.34 5.84
N ASP A 10 -4.19 10.12 5.15
CA ASP A 10 -3.72 11.43 5.60
C ASP A 10 -4.59 12.55 5.01
N GLN A 11 -5.00 13.51 5.85
CA GLN A 11 -5.86 14.62 5.44
C GLN A 11 -5.20 15.51 4.37
N VAL A 12 -3.89 15.76 4.50
CA VAL A 12 -3.12 16.46 3.48
C VAL A 12 -3.06 15.59 2.24
N GLY A 13 -2.76 14.30 2.37
CA GLY A 13 -2.77 13.34 1.26
C GLY A 13 -4.05 13.37 0.41
N GLN A 14 -5.23 13.39 1.04
CA GLN A 14 -6.51 13.52 0.33
C GLN A 14 -6.62 14.83 -0.47
N HIS A 15 -6.17 15.94 0.12
CA HIS A 15 -6.15 17.22 -0.57
C HIS A 15 -5.27 17.19 -1.82
N TRP A 16 -4.10 16.56 -1.75
CA TRP A 16 -3.23 16.38 -2.91
C TRP A 16 -3.85 15.45 -3.97
N LEU A 17 -4.46 14.35 -3.55
CA LEU A 17 -5.13 13.40 -4.46
C LEU A 17 -6.27 14.06 -5.26
N SER A 18 -7.01 15.01 -4.68
CA SER A 18 -8.04 15.77 -5.40
C SER A 18 -7.50 16.64 -6.55
N LYS A 19 -6.19 16.94 -6.54
CA LYS A 19 -5.51 17.80 -7.53
C LYS A 19 -4.64 17.01 -8.51
N LEU A 20 -4.39 15.73 -8.23
CA LEU A 20 -3.45 14.89 -8.96
C LEU A 20 -4.14 13.63 -9.49
N PRO A 21 -4.83 13.71 -10.64
CA PRO A 21 -5.64 12.60 -11.15
C PRO A 21 -4.82 11.35 -11.51
N ASP A 22 -3.54 11.51 -11.85
CA ASP A 22 -2.64 10.41 -12.23
C ASP A 22 -1.89 9.76 -11.05
N ALA A 23 -2.07 10.30 -9.83
CA ALA A 23 -1.45 9.77 -8.63
C ALA A 23 -2.03 8.39 -8.24
N VAL A 24 -1.23 7.63 -7.51
CA VAL A 24 -1.63 6.36 -6.90
C VAL A 24 -2.12 6.63 -5.48
N ALA A 25 -3.38 6.34 -5.19
CA ALA A 25 -3.94 6.43 -3.85
C ALA A 25 -3.69 5.14 -3.05
N VAL A 26 -3.18 5.25 -1.82
CA VAL A 26 -2.93 4.10 -0.94
C VAL A 26 -3.69 4.29 0.37
N THR A 27 -4.46 3.30 0.82
CA THR A 27 -5.24 3.40 2.06
C THR A 27 -5.34 2.08 2.80
N MET A 28 -5.31 2.13 4.13
CA MET A 28 -5.66 1.02 5.01
C MET A 28 -7.10 1.07 5.54
N GLN A 29 -7.76 2.23 5.42
CA GLN A 29 -9.04 2.53 6.07
C GLN A 29 -10.19 2.74 5.08
N ASP A 30 -10.00 2.34 3.82
CA ASP A 30 -10.96 2.53 2.73
C ASP A 30 -11.28 4.00 2.42
N ASN A 31 -10.32 4.90 2.63
CA ASN A 31 -10.45 6.34 2.39
C ASN A 31 -10.25 6.74 0.90
N LEU A 32 -10.66 5.88 -0.04
CA LEU A 32 -10.62 6.24 -1.46
C LEU A 32 -11.72 7.25 -1.77
N LEU A 33 -11.35 8.38 -2.40
CA LEU A 33 -12.35 9.41 -2.73
C LEU A 33 -13.23 8.92 -3.92
N PRO A 34 -14.56 9.14 -3.86
CA PRO A 34 -15.44 8.86 -4.99
C PRO A 34 -15.00 9.65 -6.22
N GLY A 35 -14.83 8.98 -7.36
CA GLY A 35 -14.37 9.63 -8.60
C GLY A 35 -12.85 9.85 -8.68
N CYS A 36 -12.05 9.28 -7.76
CA CYS A 36 -10.61 9.09 -8.02
C CYS A 36 -10.44 8.09 -9.17
N HIS A 37 -10.40 8.61 -10.41
CA HIS A 37 -10.20 7.83 -11.63
C HIS A 37 -8.75 7.35 -11.84
N GLY A 38 -7.95 7.35 -10.77
CA GLY A 38 -6.54 7.00 -10.77
C GLY A 38 -6.27 5.54 -10.41
N ARG A 39 -4.99 5.25 -10.29
CA ARG A 39 -4.50 3.98 -9.75
C ARG A 39 -4.63 3.99 -8.22
N TRP A 40 -4.85 2.84 -7.60
CA TRP A 40 -5.06 2.71 -6.17
C TRP A 40 -4.65 1.33 -5.66
N LEU A 41 -4.37 1.29 -4.36
CA LEU A 41 -4.12 0.09 -3.58
C LEU A 41 -4.75 0.27 -2.20
N LYS A 42 -5.58 -0.68 -1.76
CA LYS A 42 -6.19 -0.63 -0.43
C LYS A 42 -6.13 -1.97 0.29
N THR A 43 -6.02 -1.95 1.61
CA THR A 43 -6.22 -3.19 2.38
C THR A 43 -7.69 -3.55 2.44
N THR A 44 -7.96 -4.85 2.35
CA THR A 44 -9.29 -5.44 2.56
C THR A 44 -9.38 -6.16 3.91
N ALA A 45 -8.26 -6.64 4.44
CA ALA A 45 -8.16 -7.19 5.79
C ALA A 45 -6.74 -7.04 6.33
N ILE A 46 -6.62 -6.84 7.65
CA ILE A 46 -5.33 -6.85 8.35
C ILE A 46 -5.50 -7.69 9.60
N SER A 47 -4.62 -8.69 9.79
CA SER A 47 -4.54 -9.50 10.99
C SER A 47 -3.18 -9.33 11.64
N TYR A 48 -3.15 -8.79 12.85
CA TYR A 48 -1.93 -8.62 13.63
C TYR A 48 -1.70 -9.86 14.51
N HIS A 49 -0.45 -10.30 14.61
CA HIS A 49 -0.05 -11.46 15.39
C HIS A 49 1.38 -11.28 15.91
N ASP A 50 1.82 -12.14 16.84
CA ASP A 50 3.10 -11.99 17.55
C ASP A 50 4.33 -11.89 16.61
N ASN A 51 4.23 -12.47 15.41
CA ASN A 51 5.30 -12.49 14.41
C ASN A 51 5.16 -11.41 13.31
N GLY A 52 4.27 -10.43 13.45
CA GLY A 52 4.05 -9.39 12.44
C GLY A 52 2.58 -9.14 12.08
N ALA A 53 2.30 -9.04 10.78
CA ALA A 53 0.95 -8.82 10.28
C ALA A 53 0.71 -9.54 8.95
N THR A 54 -0.45 -10.18 8.82
CA THR A 54 -0.95 -10.67 7.53
C THR A 54 -1.92 -9.65 6.96
N LEU A 55 -1.62 -9.11 5.78
CA LEU A 55 -2.44 -8.12 5.10
C LEU A 55 -2.99 -8.67 3.79
N ARG A 56 -4.30 -8.53 3.57
CA ARG A 56 -4.96 -8.71 2.29
C ARG A 56 -5.24 -7.35 1.68
N PHE A 57 -5.06 -7.26 0.38
CA PHE A 57 -5.27 -6.01 -0.33
C PHE A 57 -5.90 -6.24 -1.70
N SER A 58 -6.53 -5.19 -2.19
CA SER A 58 -7.01 -5.06 -3.56
C SER A 58 -6.35 -3.85 -4.20
N SER A 59 -6.16 -3.89 -5.52
CA SER A 59 -5.54 -2.79 -6.25
C SER A 59 -5.94 -2.82 -7.73
N ASN A 60 -5.60 -1.76 -8.48
CA ASN A 60 -5.76 -1.80 -9.95
C ASN A 60 -4.87 -2.83 -10.66
N TRP A 61 -3.84 -3.35 -9.98
CA TRP A 61 -2.96 -4.38 -10.51
C TRP A 61 -3.42 -5.79 -10.15
N GLY A 62 -4.47 -5.93 -9.34
CA GLY A 62 -4.98 -7.19 -8.82
C GLY A 62 -4.98 -7.25 -7.30
N ASP A 63 -5.43 -8.39 -6.79
CA ASP A 63 -5.53 -8.69 -5.36
C ASP A 63 -4.30 -9.47 -4.88
N GLY A 64 -4.03 -9.42 -3.58
CA GLY A 64 -2.94 -10.18 -2.99
C GLY A 64 -3.00 -10.28 -1.47
N GLU A 65 -2.13 -11.13 -0.94
CA GLU A 65 -1.93 -11.33 0.49
C GLU A 65 -0.42 -11.32 0.78
N ILE A 66 0.01 -10.58 1.80
CA ILE A 66 1.41 -10.56 2.25
C ILE A 66 1.44 -10.85 3.76
N ALA A 67 2.22 -11.87 4.13
CA ALA A 67 2.60 -12.12 5.52
C ALA A 67 3.88 -11.34 5.82
N SER A 68 3.72 -10.19 6.48
CA SER A 68 4.83 -9.29 6.84
C SER A 68 5.35 -9.59 8.24
N GLN A 69 6.67 -9.48 8.42
CA GLN A 69 7.34 -9.54 9.72
C GLN A 69 7.39 -8.18 10.42
N LEU A 70 6.87 -7.13 9.78
CA LEU A 70 6.87 -5.78 10.32
C LEU A 70 5.75 -5.60 11.33
N MET A 71 6.06 -4.98 12.47
CA MET A 71 5.12 -4.78 13.57
C MET A 71 4.42 -3.43 13.49
N GLY A 72 3.12 -3.42 13.80
CA GLY A 72 2.30 -2.22 13.96
C GLY A 72 1.72 -1.64 12.66
N ALA A 73 0.58 -0.95 12.80
CA ALA A 73 -0.18 -0.39 11.68
C ALA A 73 0.62 0.58 10.81
N PHE A 74 1.52 1.36 11.43
CA PHE A 74 2.37 2.29 10.69
C PHE A 74 3.28 1.59 9.68
N ASN A 75 3.87 0.45 10.06
CA ASN A 75 4.72 -0.30 9.14
C ASN A 75 3.91 -1.03 8.05
N VAL A 76 2.65 -1.40 8.34
CA VAL A 76 1.73 -1.89 7.30
C VAL A 76 1.48 -0.80 6.26
N ASN A 77 1.24 0.45 6.68
CA ASN A 77 1.09 1.58 5.76
C ASN A 77 2.34 1.77 4.88
N ASN A 78 3.52 1.76 5.50
CA ASN A 78 4.80 1.90 4.76
C ASN A 78 5.01 0.77 3.75
N LEU A 79 4.65 -0.46 4.10
CA LEU A 79 4.71 -1.60 3.20
C LEU A 79 3.79 -1.40 1.99
N LEU A 80 2.55 -0.93 2.20
CA LEU A 80 1.59 -0.67 1.12
C LEU A 80 2.07 0.45 0.19
N LEU A 81 2.65 1.52 0.75
CA LEU A 81 3.23 2.62 -0.04
C LEU A 81 4.41 2.13 -0.90
N ALA A 82 5.30 1.31 -0.33
CA ALA A 82 6.40 0.71 -1.08
C ALA A 82 5.89 -0.23 -2.18
N LEU A 83 4.90 -1.08 -1.87
CA LEU A 83 4.27 -1.99 -2.82
C LEU A 83 3.63 -1.23 -3.99
N ALA A 84 2.82 -0.21 -3.70
CA ALA A 84 2.18 0.62 -4.71
C ALA A 84 3.20 1.35 -5.60
N THR A 85 4.34 1.77 -5.01
CA THR A 85 5.45 2.38 -5.76
C THR A 85 6.06 1.40 -6.75
N LEU A 86 6.40 0.18 -6.32
CA LEU A 86 6.97 -0.84 -7.20
C LEU A 86 5.99 -1.25 -8.31
N LEU A 87 4.70 -1.39 -7.98
CA LEU A 87 3.65 -1.66 -8.98
C LEU A 87 3.53 -0.52 -10.00
N ALA A 88 3.58 0.74 -9.55
CA ALA A 88 3.56 1.91 -10.42
C ALA A 88 4.79 2.03 -11.32
N LEU A 89 5.92 1.44 -10.93
CA LEU A 89 7.15 1.33 -11.72
C LEU A 89 7.15 0.12 -12.67
N GLY A 90 6.10 -0.71 -12.67
CA GLY A 90 5.94 -1.84 -13.59
C GLY A 90 6.53 -3.17 -13.09
N TYR A 91 6.90 -3.28 -11.82
CA TYR A 91 7.27 -4.56 -11.24
C TYR A 91 6.03 -5.46 -11.12
N PRO A 92 6.14 -6.76 -11.45
CA PRO A 92 4.98 -7.63 -11.54
C PRO A 92 4.46 -8.04 -10.16
N LEU A 93 3.13 -7.99 -9.99
CA LEU A 93 2.44 -8.17 -8.70
C LEU A 93 2.76 -9.52 -8.06
N ASP A 94 2.75 -10.60 -8.84
CA ASP A 94 3.02 -11.96 -8.38
C ASP A 94 4.40 -12.06 -7.72
N LYS A 95 5.42 -11.43 -8.30
CA LYS A 95 6.78 -11.41 -7.72
C LYS A 95 6.86 -10.58 -6.46
N LEU A 96 6.15 -9.44 -6.40
CA LEU A 96 6.13 -8.61 -5.20
C LEU A 96 5.42 -9.33 -4.03
N VAL A 97 4.33 -10.04 -4.31
CA VAL A 97 3.63 -10.88 -3.33
C VAL A 97 4.50 -12.04 -2.86
N GLU A 98 5.15 -12.75 -3.79
CA GLU A 98 6.08 -13.86 -3.50
C GLU A 98 7.28 -13.42 -2.63
N THR A 99 7.76 -12.19 -2.82
CA THR A 99 8.94 -11.65 -2.13
C THR A 99 8.59 -10.89 -0.84
N GLY A 100 7.34 -10.43 -0.67
CA GLY A 100 6.93 -9.55 0.42
C GLY A 100 7.18 -10.11 1.82
N SER A 101 7.07 -11.44 1.99
CA SER A 101 7.31 -12.09 3.28
C SER A 101 8.77 -12.10 3.74
N ARG A 102 9.70 -11.75 2.85
CA ARG A 102 11.13 -11.65 3.13
C ARG A 102 11.55 -10.25 3.59
N LEU A 103 10.65 -9.27 3.57
CA LEU A 103 10.93 -7.93 4.10
C LEU A 103 11.30 -8.02 5.58
N GLN A 104 12.38 -7.34 5.94
CA GLN A 104 12.90 -7.30 7.31
C GLN A 104 12.66 -5.93 7.92
N PRO A 105 12.39 -5.85 9.24
CA PRO A 105 12.36 -4.57 9.94
C PRO A 105 13.72 -3.88 9.88
N VAL A 106 13.70 -2.56 9.95
CA VAL A 106 14.93 -1.78 10.09
C VAL A 106 15.50 -2.06 11.48
N CYS A 107 16.80 -2.38 11.58
CA CYS A 107 17.44 -2.66 12.86
C CYS A 107 17.19 -1.52 13.87
N GLY A 108 16.61 -1.87 15.04
CA GLY A 108 16.25 -0.91 16.08
C GLY A 108 14.89 -0.22 15.90
N ARG A 109 14.01 -0.73 15.01
CA ARG A 109 12.61 -0.29 14.86
C ARG A 109 11.62 -1.43 14.90
#